data_AF-A0A9E0LLQ9-F1
#
_entry.id   AF-A0A9E0LLQ9-F1
#
_cell.length_a   1.000
_cell.length_b   1.000
_cell.length_c   1.000
_cell.angle_alpha   90.00
_cell.angle_beta   90.00
_cell.angle_gamma   90.00
#
_symmetry.space_group_name_H-M   'P 1'
#
loop_
_entity.id
_entity.type
_entity.pdbx_description
1 polymer ?
#
loop_
_entity_poly.entity_id
_entity_poly.type
_entity_poly.pdbx_seq_one_letter_code
_entity_poly.pdbx_strand_id
1 'polypeptide(L)'
;MTLTVRLDDQEEYKLQQIVEALNAESQSALIRNWIEEKWSALQSDRTFVERRGGHPKHLLAGPAGGSERANRKSRLAERFEQKAQAREPSRSEE
;
A
#
# COMPACT_ATOMS: atom_id res chain seq x y z
N MET A 1 -14.72 -3.69 -8.58
CA MET A 1 -15.10 -5.09 -8.84
C MET A 1 -16.17 -5.49 -7.84
N THR A 2 -17.21 -6.19 -8.27
CA THR A 2 -18.30 -6.69 -7.42
C THR A 2 -18.09 -8.18 -7.13
N LEU A 3 -18.09 -8.57 -5.86
CA LEU A 3 -18.05 -9.97 -5.43
C LEU A 3 -19.50 -10.43 -5.19
N THR A 4 -19.91 -11.50 -5.85
CA THR A 4 -21.22 -12.13 -5.59
C THR A 4 -21.00 -13.39 -4.77
N VAL A 5 -21.63 -13.47 -3.61
CA VAL A 5 -21.57 -14.64 -2.72
C VAL A 5 -22.92 -15.36 -2.81
N ARG A 6 -22.90 -16.69 -2.94
CA ARG A 6 -24.11 -17.50 -2.85
C ARG A 6 -24.30 -17.86 -1.38
N LEU A 7 -25.39 -17.39 -0.79
CA LEU A 7 -25.82 -17.74 0.56
C LEU A 7 -27.06 -18.62 0.43
N ASP A 8 -27.21 -19.60 1.32
CA ASP A 8 -28.50 -20.27 1.49
C ASP A 8 -29.46 -19.40 2.32
N ASP A 9 -30.74 -19.77 2.35
CA ASP A 9 -31.79 -19.01 3.05
C ASP A 9 -31.50 -18.86 4.56
N GLN A 10 -30.81 -19.84 5.17
CA GLN A 10 -30.45 -19.81 6.59
C GLN A 10 -29.29 -18.86 6.86
N GLU A 11 -28.30 -18.82 5.97
CA GLU A 11 -27.17 -17.91 6.02
C GLU A 11 -27.60 -16.46 5.77
N GLU A 12 -28.52 -16.24 4.84
CA GLU A 12 -29.09 -14.91 4.59
C GLU A 12 -29.88 -14.40 5.80
N TYR A 13 -30.70 -15.27 6.41
CA TYR A 13 -31.42 -14.93 7.65
C TYR A 13 -30.45 -14.56 8.78
N LYS A 14 -29.40 -15.36 9.00
CA LYS A 14 -28.38 -15.05 10.01
C LYS A 14 -27.70 -13.71 9.73
N LEU A 15 -27.38 -13.43 8.46
CA LEU A 15 -26.71 -12.20 8.08
C LEU A 15 -27.60 -10.97 8.34
N GLN A 16 -28.90 -11.05 8.07
CA GLN A 16 -29.87 -10.02 8.43
C GLN A 16 -29.95 -9.80 9.93
N GLN A 17 -30.08 -10.88 10.72
CA GLN A 17 -30.13 -10.81 12.18
C GLN A 17 -28.87 -10.15 12.77
N ILE A 18 -27.70 -10.42 12.19
CA ILE A 18 -26.45 -9.80 12.64
C ILE A 18 -26.41 -8.31 12.30
N VAL A 19 -26.90 -7.89 11.12
CA VAL A 19 -26.99 -6.47 10.76
C VAL A 19 -27.89 -5.72 11.73
N GLU A 20 -29.03 -6.30 12.10
CA GLU A 20 -29.97 -5.74 13.09
C GLU A 20 -29.31 -5.66 14.47
N ALA A 21 -28.71 -6.76 14.95
CA ALA A 21 -28.08 -6.82 16.27
C ALA A 21 -26.92 -5.83 16.44
N LEU A 22 -26.17 -5.56 15.36
CA LEU A 22 -25.02 -4.67 15.37
C LEU A 22 -25.36 -3.23 14.95
N ASN A 23 -26.63 -2.93 14.64
CA ASN A 23 -27.07 -1.66 14.06
C ASN A 23 -26.20 -1.21 12.87
N ALA A 24 -25.83 -2.16 12.01
CA ALA A 24 -24.98 -1.86 10.86
C ALA A 24 -25.80 -1.14 9.79
N GLU A 25 -25.20 -0.12 9.16
CA GLU A 25 -25.85 0.67 8.10
C GLU A 25 -26.25 -0.18 6.88
N SER A 26 -25.48 -1.23 6.58
CA SER A 26 -25.79 -2.19 5.51
C SER A 26 -25.02 -3.51 5.68
N GLN A 27 -25.54 -4.57 5.05
CA GLN A 27 -24.85 -5.87 4.92
C GLN A 27 -23.44 -5.70 4.34
N SER A 28 -23.29 -4.90 3.28
CA SER A 28 -22.01 -4.64 2.61
C SER A 28 -21.02 -3.86 3.49
N ALA A 29 -21.50 -2.96 4.36
CA ALA A 29 -20.64 -2.28 5.33
C ALA A 29 -20.16 -3.26 6.41
N LEU A 30 -21.06 -4.10 6.94
CA LEU A 30 -20.74 -5.13 7.92
C LEU A 30 -19.67 -6.09 7.39
N ILE A 31 -19.86 -6.63 6.18
CA ILE A 31 -18.91 -7.57 5.57
C ILE A 31 -17.54 -6.92 5.36
N ARG A 32 -17.49 -5.65 4.92
CA ARG A 32 -16.21 -4.93 4.78
C ARG A 32 -15.47 -4.80 6.11
N ASN A 33 -16.18 -4.43 7.17
CA ASN A 33 -15.59 -4.33 8.50
C ASN A 33 -15.04 -5.68 8.99
N TRP A 34 -15.77 -6.77 8.75
CA TRP A 34 -15.28 -8.11 9.08
C TRP A 34 -14.06 -8.53 8.26
N ILE A 35 -14.02 -8.21 6.96
CA ILE A 35 -12.84 -8.47 6.13
C ILE A 35 -11.62 -7.75 6.73
N GLU A 36 -11.76 -6.49 7.12
CA GLU A 36 -10.69 -5.71 7.74
C GLU A 36 -10.27 -6.28 9.11
N GLU A 37 -11.25 -6.69 9.93
CA GLU A 37 -11.00 -7.30 11.23
C GLU A 37 -10.24 -8.63 11.08
N LYS A 38 -10.71 -9.53 10.21
CA LYS A 38 -10.06 -10.83 9.98
C LYS A 38 -8.69 -10.66 9.33
N TRP A 39 -8.55 -9.73 8.39
CA TRP A 39 -7.25 -9.39 7.84
C TRP A 39 -6.29 -8.90 8.94
N SER A 40 -6.75 -8.01 9.81
CA SER A 40 -5.93 -7.48 10.91
C SER A 40 -5.55 -8.57 11.92
N ALA A 41 -6.48 -9.46 12.27
CA ALA A 41 -6.24 -10.61 13.14
C ALA A 41 -5.17 -11.56 12.57
N LEU A 42 -5.17 -11.80 11.25
CA LEU A 42 -4.14 -12.60 10.59
C LEU A 42 -2.74 -11.95 10.61
N GLN A 43 -2.68 -10.64 10.83
CA GLN A 43 -1.41 -9.89 10.93
C GLN A 43 -1.01 -9.63 12.40
N SER A 44 -1.68 -10.24 13.38
CA SER A 44 -1.45 -10.01 14.82
C SER A 44 -0.05 -10.42 15.27
N ASP A 45 0.50 -11.50 14.71
CA ASP A 45 1.88 -11.94 14.98
C ASP A 45 2.95 -11.11 14.27
N ARG A 46 2.55 -10.20 13.37
CA ARG A 46 3.48 -9.35 12.62
C ARG A 46 3.61 -7.98 13.27
N THR A 47 4.86 -7.59 13.49
CA THR A 47 5.21 -6.24 13.88
C THR A 47 4.73 -5.22 12.84
N PHE A 48 4.53 -3.97 13.25
CA PHE A 48 4.13 -2.88 12.33
C PHE A 48 5.05 -2.79 11.10
N VAL A 49 6.35 -3.01 11.29
CA VAL A 49 7.35 -2.98 10.22
C VAL A 49 7.13 -4.11 9.22
N GLU A 50 6.87 -5.33 9.70
CA GLU A 50 6.56 -6.49 8.84
C GLU A 50 5.27 -6.30 8.05
N ARG A 51 4.24 -5.70 8.66
CA ARG A 51 2.99 -5.35 7.96
C ARG A 51 3.21 -4.36 6.81
N ARG A 52 4.24 -3.51 6.88
CA ARG A 52 4.59 -2.53 5.83
C ARG A 52 5.60 -3.04 4.80
N GLY A 53 5.93 -4.33 4.81
CA GLY A 53 6.88 -4.95 3.88
C GLY A 53 8.26 -5.23 4.47
N GLY A 54 8.39 -5.20 5.79
CA GLY A 54 9.62 -5.52 6.52
C GLY A 54 10.57 -4.35 6.66
N HIS A 55 11.72 -4.60 7.28
CA HIS A 55 12.78 -3.61 7.40
C HIS A 55 13.37 -3.30 6.03
N PRO A 56 13.60 -2.01 5.67
CA PRO A 56 14.21 -1.68 4.41
C PRO A 56 15.60 -2.31 4.33
N LYS A 57 15.84 -3.14 3.30
CA LYS A 57 17.10 -3.90 3.10
C LYS A 57 18.36 -3.02 3.07
N HIS A 58 18.20 -1.75 2.74
CA HIS A 58 19.29 -0.78 2.57
C HIS A 58 19.07 0.46 3.45
N LEU A 59 18.36 0.32 4.57
CA LEU A 59 18.20 1.40 5.53
C LEU A 59 19.59 1.83 6.01
N LEU A 60 20.00 3.05 5.67
CA LEU A 60 21.32 3.62 5.98
C LEU A 60 22.52 3.01 5.21
N ALA A 61 22.30 2.17 4.20
CA ALA A 61 23.38 1.70 3.31
C ALA A 61 23.84 2.77 2.30
N GLY A 62 23.49 4.03 2.54
CA GLY A 62 23.92 5.15 1.73
C GLY A 62 25.30 5.64 2.14
N PRO A 63 25.98 6.40 1.26
CA PRO A 63 27.26 7.02 1.60
C PRO A 63 27.10 8.01 2.76
N ALA A 64 28.17 8.21 3.54
CA ALA A 64 28.21 9.18 4.62
C ALA A 64 27.74 10.57 4.15
N GLY A 65 26.95 11.25 4.98
CA GLY A 65 26.32 12.53 4.62
C GLY A 65 25.24 12.43 3.53
N GLY A 66 24.87 11.24 3.05
CA GLY A 66 23.88 11.06 1.98
C GLY A 66 22.45 11.52 2.36
N SER A 67 22.17 11.64 3.66
CA SER A 67 20.91 12.21 4.16
C SER A 67 20.92 13.75 4.19
N GLU A 68 22.09 14.39 4.17
CA GLU A 68 22.23 15.84 4.24
C GLU A 68 21.59 16.50 3.03
N ARG A 69 20.84 17.57 3.28
CA ARG A 69 20.07 18.26 2.24
C ARG A 69 20.95 18.77 1.10
N ALA A 70 22.16 19.26 1.41
CA ALA A 70 23.10 19.76 0.41
C ALA A 70 23.56 18.63 -0.53
N ASN A 71 24.03 17.52 0.04
CA ASN A 71 24.49 16.36 -0.72
C ASN A 71 23.37 15.72 -1.56
N ARG A 72 22.13 15.69 -1.04
CA ARG A 72 20.96 15.23 -1.82
C ARG A 72 20.67 16.13 -3.01
N LYS A 73 20.77 17.45 -2.86
CA LYS A 73 20.50 18.41 -3.94
C LYS A 73 21.52 18.30 -5.07
N SER A 74 22.81 18.23 -4.76
CA SER A 74 23.86 18.12 -5.79
C SER A 74 23.70 16.82 -6.60
N ARG A 75 23.51 15.68 -5.94
CA ARG A 75 23.28 14.40 -6.63
C ARG A 75 22.04 14.38 -7.51
N LEU A 76 20.96 15.03 -7.08
CA LEU A 76 19.76 15.14 -7.90
C LEU A 76 20.00 16.04 -9.13
N ALA A 77 20.72 17.15 -8.96
CA ALA A 77 21.10 18.02 -10.07
C ALA A 77 21.94 17.28 -11.13
N GLU A 78 23.00 16.59 -10.70
CA GLU A 78 23.83 15.75 -11.59
C GLU A 78 23.00 14.71 -12.33
N ARG A 79 22.08 14.04 -11.64
CA ARG A 79 21.19 13.03 -12.26
C ARG A 79 20.23 13.65 -13.29
N PHE A 80 19.76 14.87 -13.06
CA PHE A 80 18.89 15.57 -14.00
C PHE A 80 19.66 16.04 -15.24
N GLU A 81 20.90 16.52 -15.07
CA GLU A 81 21.79 16.88 -16.16
C GLU A 81 22.13 15.67 -17.04
N GLN A 82 22.53 14.54 -16.43
CA GLN A 82 22.75 13.29 -17.15
C GLN A 82 21.52 12.84 -17.95
N LYS A 83 20.32 12.98 -17.36
CA LYS A 83 19.06 12.70 -18.06
C LYS A 83 18.79 13.65 -19.21
N ALA A 84 19.15 14.93 -19.09
CA ALA A 84 19.00 15.92 -20.15
C ALA A 84 19.96 15.62 -21.30
N GLN A 85 21.23 15.37 -21.01
CA GLN A 85 22.26 14.99 -22.00
C GLN A 85 21.91 13.69 -22.73
N ALA A 86 21.40 12.68 -22.01
CA ALA A 86 20.96 11.43 -22.61
C ALA A 86 19.73 11.57 -23.53
N ARG A 87 18.98 12.69 -23.44
CA ARG A 87 17.88 13.01 -24.35
C ARG A 87 18.35 13.73 -25.62
N GLU A 88 19.56 14.28 -25.63
CA GLU A 88 20.07 15.10 -26.73
C GLU A 88 20.83 14.37 -27.87
N PRO A 89 21.13 13.04 -27.90
CA PRO A 89 21.94 12.47 -28.97
C PRO A 89 21.16 12.07 -30.23
N SER A 90 20.11 12.80 -30.63
CA SER A 90 19.37 12.49 -31.88
C SER A 90 18.93 13.71 -32.70
N ARG A 91 19.47 14.91 -32.45
CA ARG A 91 19.06 16.13 -33.15
C ARG A 91 20.17 16.85 -33.90
N SER A 92 21.33 16.21 -34.07
CA SER A 92 22.48 16.78 -34.76
C SER A 92 23.10 15.80 -35.75
N GLU A 93 22.30 15.29 -36.67
CA GLU A 93 22.74 14.79 -37.98
C GLU A 93 21.63 15.13 -39.00
N GLU A 94 21.62 16.37 -39.48
CA GLU A 94 21.03 16.79 -40.77
C GLU A 94 22.07 17.61 -41.53
#